data_AF-A0A662TXT3-F1
#
_entry.id   AF-A0A662TXT3-F1
#
_cell.length_a   1.000
_cell.length_b   1.000
_cell.length_c   1.000
_cell.angle_alpha   90.00
_cell.angle_beta   90.00
_cell.angle_gamma   90.00
#
_symmetry.space_group_name_H-M   'P 1'
#
loop_
_entity.id
_entity.type
_entity.pdbx_description
1 polymer ?
#
loop_
_entity_poly.entity_id
_entity_poly.type
_entity_poly.pdbx_seq_one_letter_code
_entity_poly.pdbx_strand_id
1 'polypeptide(L)'
;MFREDKDYYCPECSTKMSLLKEGFKTVLKCEKCGKEVVDTCPHCSCLLEGEEKPAENPEKLTLRCIFSGCGRYVEDVWYKPWRSTELLKDKYEEILRSSELPLTRNQIGKELGRYPFPEAEKKVIRVEFEDLLPHHDFPRHVYLRMAEELLNLDSTPQFPLPLFTDNEEKVQRLKKLIEEYWEKKYREALKTIVKRMGIPFGRRGVGILHRELRIREDEAGYCLRKLENLGYIKQEKTLRGRMWLPTLDGEKMVKAGTKTRG
;
A
#
# COMPACT_ATOMS: atom_id res chain seq x y z
N MET A 1 -16.40 -2.28 -34.81
CA MET A 1 -15.92 -3.49 -34.10
C MET A 1 -16.49 -3.51 -32.70
N PHE A 2 -17.69 -4.07 -32.60
CA PHE A 2 -18.35 -4.62 -31.43
C PHE A 2 -19.34 -5.60 -32.05
N ARG A 3 -19.32 -6.87 -31.63
CA ARG A 3 -20.23 -7.88 -32.15
C ARG A 3 -21.64 -7.66 -31.59
N GLU A 4 -22.64 -7.62 -32.47
CA GLU A 4 -24.05 -7.42 -32.10
C GLU A 4 -24.63 -8.59 -31.28
N ASP A 5 -24.02 -9.77 -31.37
CA ASP A 5 -24.40 -10.97 -30.63
C ASP A 5 -23.80 -11.04 -29.22
N LYS A 6 -22.99 -10.05 -28.82
CA LYS A 6 -22.42 -9.95 -27.48
C LYS A 6 -23.06 -8.80 -26.71
N ASP A 7 -23.30 -9.04 -25.43
CA ASP A 7 -23.65 -7.98 -24.49
C ASP A 7 -22.39 -7.26 -24.02
N TYR A 8 -22.48 -5.95 -23.88
CA TYR A 8 -21.41 -5.11 -23.36
C TYR A 8 -21.86 -4.37 -22.13
N TYR A 9 -20.96 -4.24 -21.16
CA TYR A 9 -21.24 -3.61 -19.88
C TYR A 9 -20.23 -2.51 -19.62
N CYS A 10 -20.74 -1.42 -19.05
CA CYS A 10 -19.99 -0.21 -18.87
C CYS A 10 -18.85 -0.42 -17.88
N PRO A 11 -17.64 0.05 -18.20
CA PRO A 11 -16.49 -0.11 -17.32
C PRO A 11 -16.58 0.73 -16.04
N GLU A 12 -17.45 1.75 -15.97
CA GLU A 12 -17.66 2.58 -14.78
C GLU A 12 -18.88 2.16 -13.96
N CYS A 13 -20.01 1.97 -14.65
CA CYS A 13 -21.32 1.80 -14.03
C CYS A 13 -21.77 0.32 -13.97
N SER A 14 -21.14 -0.58 -14.75
CA SER A 14 -21.55 -1.97 -15.02
C SER A 14 -22.98 -2.15 -15.54
N THR A 15 -23.66 -1.07 -15.90
CA THR A 15 -24.92 -1.15 -16.62
C THR A 15 -24.63 -1.64 -18.03
N LYS A 16 -25.55 -2.46 -18.56
CA LYS A 16 -25.52 -2.86 -19.96
C LYS A 16 -25.46 -1.60 -20.83
N MET A 17 -24.53 -1.60 -21.78
CA MET A 17 -24.35 -0.49 -22.71
C MET A 17 -25.18 -0.75 -23.96
N SER A 18 -25.75 0.32 -24.50
CA SER A 18 -26.46 0.29 -25.76
C SER A 18 -25.44 0.46 -26.89
N LEU A 19 -25.48 -0.45 -27.86
CA LEU A 19 -24.65 -0.37 -29.07
C LEU A 19 -25.34 0.53 -30.09
N LEU A 20 -24.69 1.64 -30.44
CA LEU A 20 -25.16 2.63 -31.39
C LEU A 20 -24.23 2.65 -32.60
N LYS A 21 -24.81 2.70 -33.81
CA LYS A 21 -24.07 2.91 -35.05
C LYS A 21 -24.23 4.38 -35.46
N GLU A 22 -23.14 5.13 -35.43
CA GLU A 22 -23.10 6.54 -35.81
C GLU A 22 -22.18 6.72 -37.02
N GLY A 23 -22.77 6.62 -38.22
CA GLY A 23 -22.04 6.68 -39.48
C GLY A 23 -21.03 5.53 -39.61
N PHE A 24 -19.74 5.86 -39.68
CA PHE A 24 -18.64 4.89 -39.78
C PHE A 24 -18.10 4.41 -38.42
N LYS A 25 -18.68 4.89 -37.31
CA LYS A 25 -18.23 4.57 -35.95
C LYS A 25 -19.28 3.75 -35.22
N THR A 26 -18.81 2.85 -34.37
CA THR A 26 -19.65 2.13 -33.43
C THR A 26 -19.39 2.64 -32.03
N VAL A 27 -20.45 2.98 -31.30
CA VAL A 27 -20.39 3.57 -29.97
C VAL A 27 -21.15 2.69 -29.00
N LEU A 28 -20.51 2.29 -27.91
CA LEU A 28 -21.18 1.77 -26.74
C LEU A 28 -21.47 2.91 -25.79
N LYS A 29 -22.73 3.07 -25.37
CA LYS A 29 -23.15 4.14 -24.46
C LYS A 29 -23.76 3.58 -23.17
N CYS A 30 -23.23 3.96 -22.00
CA CYS A 30 -23.90 3.68 -20.70
C CYS A 30 -24.98 4.73 -20.47
N GLU A 31 -26.24 4.33 -20.51
CA GLU A 31 -27.37 5.22 -20.24
C GLU A 31 -27.39 5.73 -18.78
N LYS A 32 -26.76 5.00 -17.85
CA LYS A 32 -26.71 5.37 -16.43
C LYS A 32 -25.68 6.46 -16.09
N CYS A 33 -24.49 6.45 -16.68
CA CYS A 33 -23.41 7.38 -16.35
C CYS A 33 -22.93 8.24 -17.52
N GLY A 34 -23.47 8.03 -18.72
CA GLY A 34 -23.09 8.76 -19.92
C GLY A 34 -21.74 8.36 -20.52
N LYS A 35 -21.01 7.39 -19.93
CA LYS A 35 -19.75 6.89 -20.49
C LYS A 35 -19.97 6.32 -21.89
N GLU A 36 -19.17 6.80 -22.83
CA GLU A 36 -19.13 6.31 -24.21
C GLU A 36 -17.79 5.59 -24.46
N VAL A 37 -17.85 4.44 -25.12
CA VAL A 37 -16.69 3.72 -25.63
C VAL A 37 -16.86 3.58 -27.13
N VAL A 38 -15.91 4.12 -27.88
CA VAL A 38 -15.95 4.15 -29.34
C VAL A 38 -14.93 3.16 -29.91
N ASP A 39 -15.21 2.60 -31.08
CA ASP A 39 -14.29 1.69 -31.79
C ASP A 39 -13.22 2.43 -32.62
N THR A 40 -13.09 3.73 -32.43
CA THR A 40 -12.08 4.58 -33.07
C THR A 40 -11.28 5.34 -32.03
N CYS A 41 -9.98 5.50 -32.24
CA CYS A 41 -9.14 6.24 -31.31
C CYS A 41 -9.54 7.74 -31.30
N PRO A 42 -9.73 8.36 -30.13
CA PRO A 42 -10.03 9.79 -30.05
C PRO A 42 -8.87 10.69 -30.49
N HIS A 43 -7.65 10.15 -30.58
CA HIS A 43 -6.45 10.92 -30.95
C HIS A 43 -6.09 10.81 -32.43
N CYS A 44 -6.09 9.60 -33.01
CA CYS A 44 -5.78 9.41 -34.44
C CYS A 44 -6.95 9.07 -35.35
N SER A 45 -8.17 8.90 -34.82
CA SER A 45 -9.36 8.46 -35.59
C SER A 45 -9.22 7.11 -36.31
N CYS A 46 -8.09 6.43 -36.12
CA CYS A 46 -7.77 5.08 -36.52
C CYS A 46 -8.74 4.07 -35.84
N LEU A 47 -9.06 2.98 -36.52
CA LEU A 47 -9.82 1.87 -35.92
C LEU A 47 -9.00 1.24 -34.79
N LEU A 48 -9.67 0.97 -33.66
CA LEU A 48 -9.07 0.25 -32.55
C LEU A 48 -9.06 -1.25 -32.84
N GLU A 49 -8.01 -1.94 -32.43
CA GLU A 49 -7.94 -3.40 -32.45
C GLU A 49 -8.41 -3.96 -31.11
N GLY A 50 -9.30 -4.95 -31.17
CA GLY A 50 -9.80 -5.66 -30.00
C GLY A 50 -8.94 -6.87 -29.69
N GLU A 51 -8.26 -6.83 -28.55
CA GLU A 51 -7.54 -7.98 -28.01
C GLU A 51 -8.43 -8.67 -26.98
N GLU A 52 -9.00 -9.82 -27.35
CA GLU A 52 -9.58 -10.76 -26.37
C GLU A 52 -8.41 -11.58 -25.81
N LYS A 53 -8.12 -11.45 -24.52
CA LYS A 53 -7.12 -12.28 -23.83
C LYS A 53 -7.79 -13.37 -23.00
N PRO A 54 -8.27 -14.46 -23.63
CA PRO A 54 -9.08 -15.48 -22.95
C PRO A 54 -8.36 -16.20 -21.81
N ALA A 55 -7.02 -16.27 -21.84
CA ALA A 55 -6.22 -16.89 -20.78
C ALA A 55 -6.06 -16.03 -19.51
N GLU A 56 -6.17 -14.71 -19.63
CA GLU A 56 -5.96 -13.77 -18.51
C GLU A 56 -7.29 -13.18 -18.00
N ASN A 57 -8.27 -12.97 -18.89
CA ASN A 57 -9.57 -12.40 -18.55
C ASN A 57 -10.60 -12.70 -19.65
N PRO A 58 -11.30 -13.85 -19.61
CA PRO A 58 -12.23 -14.26 -20.68
C PRO A 58 -13.47 -13.37 -20.81
N GLU A 59 -13.66 -12.43 -19.90
CA GLU A 59 -14.85 -11.58 -19.79
C GLU A 59 -14.62 -10.13 -20.24
N LYS A 60 -13.46 -9.85 -20.84
CA LYS A 60 -12.99 -8.49 -21.12
C LYS A 60 -12.49 -8.36 -22.56
N LEU A 61 -12.89 -7.28 -23.21
CA LEU A 61 -12.34 -6.80 -24.49
C LEU A 61 -11.47 -5.57 -24.22
N THR A 62 -10.19 -5.65 -24.57
CA THR A 62 -9.30 -4.49 -24.51
C THR A 62 -9.13 -3.92 -25.90
N LEU A 63 -9.53 -2.66 -26.08
CA LEU A 63 -9.40 -1.91 -27.33
C LEU A 63 -8.09 -1.13 -27.32
N ARG A 64 -7.26 -1.32 -28.34
CA ARG A 64 -5.96 -0.65 -28.47
C ARG A 64 -5.84 0.09 -29.79
N CYS A 65 -5.20 1.24 -29.74
CA CYS A 65 -4.85 1.97 -30.95
C CYS A 65 -3.68 1.29 -31.67
N ILE A 66 -3.87 0.95 -32.96
CA ILE A 66 -2.85 0.30 -33.80
C ILE A 66 -1.83 1.24 -34.43
N PHE A 67 -2.08 2.56 -34.41
CA PHE A 67 -1.17 3.52 -35.02
C PHE A 67 0.06 3.69 -34.12
N SER A 68 1.23 3.30 -34.65
CA SER A 68 2.52 3.27 -33.94
C SER A 68 2.92 4.61 -33.31
N GLY A 69 2.43 5.74 -33.84
CA GLY A 69 2.65 7.07 -33.27
C GLY A 69 1.66 7.51 -32.19
N CYS A 70 0.54 6.80 -32.02
CA CYS A 70 -0.50 7.17 -31.05
C CYS A 70 -0.33 6.43 -29.72
N GLY A 71 -0.04 5.11 -29.75
CA GLY A 71 0.47 4.25 -28.68
C GLY A 71 -0.15 4.28 -27.26
N ARG A 72 -1.13 5.15 -26.99
CA ARG A 72 -1.53 5.56 -25.62
C ARG A 72 -3.01 5.35 -25.32
N TYR A 73 -3.85 5.13 -26.33
CA TYR A 73 -5.26 4.88 -26.09
C TYR A 73 -5.50 3.38 -25.91
N VAL A 74 -5.84 3.02 -24.68
CA VAL A 74 -6.33 1.70 -24.28
C VAL A 74 -7.63 1.92 -23.52
N GLU A 75 -8.69 1.25 -23.93
CA GLU A 75 -9.98 1.29 -23.24
C GLU A 75 -10.51 -0.13 -23.09
N ASP A 76 -11.19 -0.37 -21.98
CA ASP A 76 -11.67 -1.71 -21.63
C ASP A 76 -13.18 -1.77 -21.63
N VAL A 77 -13.73 -2.84 -22.21
CA VAL A 77 -15.17 -3.13 -22.21
C VAL A 77 -15.40 -4.55 -21.70
N TRP A 78 -16.49 -4.75 -20.94
CA TRP A 78 -16.79 -6.03 -20.30
C TRP A 78 -17.94 -6.75 -21.01
N TYR A 79 -17.86 -8.08 -21.12
CA TYR A 79 -18.89 -8.93 -21.74
C TYR A 79 -19.97 -9.41 -20.77
N LYS A 80 -19.76 -9.19 -19.48
CA LYS A 80 -20.70 -9.49 -18.41
C LYS A 80 -20.81 -8.28 -17.49
N PRO A 81 -21.92 -8.13 -16.75
CA PRO A 81 -21.97 -7.12 -15.72
C PRO A 81 -20.94 -7.52 -14.67
N TRP A 82 -19.84 -6.78 -14.59
CA TRP A 82 -18.86 -7.04 -13.54
C TRP A 82 -19.56 -6.85 -12.17
N ARG A 83 -20.45 -5.86 -12.01
CA ARG A 83 -21.29 -5.67 -10.81
C ARG A 83 -22.43 -6.69 -10.59
N SER A 84 -22.34 -7.95 -11.03
CA SER A 84 -23.10 -8.96 -10.25
C SER A 84 -22.49 -8.96 -8.85
N THR A 85 -23.15 -8.28 -7.92
CA THR A 85 -22.63 -7.95 -6.58
C THR A 85 -22.14 -9.17 -5.83
N GLU A 86 -22.68 -10.35 -6.12
CA GLU A 86 -22.31 -11.63 -5.51
C GLU A 86 -20.93 -12.12 -5.97
N LEU A 87 -20.68 -12.29 -7.27
CA LEU A 87 -19.38 -12.78 -7.78
C LEU A 87 -18.19 -11.88 -7.38
N LEU A 88 -18.36 -10.55 -7.44
CA LEU A 88 -17.31 -9.63 -7.02
C LEU A 88 -17.13 -9.58 -5.50
N LYS A 89 -18.21 -9.76 -4.74
CA LYS A 89 -18.13 -9.86 -3.29
C LYS A 89 -17.43 -11.14 -2.87
N ASP A 90 -17.72 -12.26 -3.53
CA ASP A 90 -17.06 -13.53 -3.28
C ASP A 90 -15.57 -13.44 -3.61
N LYS A 91 -15.22 -12.83 -4.75
CA LYS A 91 -13.82 -12.57 -5.10
C LYS A 91 -13.13 -11.59 -4.14
N TYR A 92 -13.83 -10.56 -3.67
CA TYR A 92 -13.30 -9.64 -2.65
C TYR A 92 -13.02 -10.35 -1.33
N GLU A 93 -13.95 -11.18 -0.86
CA GLU A 93 -13.76 -12.00 0.34
C GLU A 93 -12.65 -13.03 0.16
N GLU A 94 -12.54 -13.64 -1.02
CA GLU A 94 -11.45 -14.56 -1.37
C GLU A 94 -10.09 -13.87 -1.32
N ILE A 95 -9.95 -12.67 -1.90
CA ILE A 95 -8.72 -11.87 -1.84
C ILE A 95 -8.34 -11.60 -0.38
N LEU A 96 -9.29 -11.14 0.44
CA LEU A 96 -9.03 -10.90 1.85
C LEU A 96 -8.59 -12.17 2.58
N ARG A 97 -9.31 -13.29 2.37
CA ARG A 97 -8.97 -14.61 2.96
C ARG A 97 -7.57 -15.07 2.60
N SER A 98 -7.21 -14.93 1.32
CA SER A 98 -5.94 -15.40 0.77
C SER A 98 -4.72 -14.62 1.28
N SER A 99 -4.92 -13.36 1.68
CA SER A 99 -3.84 -12.53 2.21
C SER A 99 -3.52 -12.86 3.66
N GLU A 100 -2.22 -12.91 3.98
CA GLU A 100 -1.73 -13.09 5.35
C GLU A 100 -1.85 -11.82 6.22
N LEU A 101 -1.90 -10.65 5.58
CA LEU A 101 -1.95 -9.35 6.24
C LEU A 101 -3.16 -8.54 5.76
N PRO A 102 -3.63 -7.56 6.54
CA PRO A 102 -4.64 -6.62 6.08
C PRO A 102 -4.16 -5.90 4.81
N LEU A 103 -5.08 -5.72 3.86
CA LEU A 103 -4.78 -5.16 2.54
C LEU A 103 -5.23 -3.70 2.44
N THR A 104 -4.48 -2.91 1.66
CA THR A 104 -4.91 -1.57 1.26
C THR A 104 -5.94 -1.64 0.12
N ARG A 105 -6.72 -0.57 -0.08
CA ARG A 105 -7.62 -0.45 -1.26
C ARG A 105 -6.89 -0.64 -2.57
N ASN A 106 -5.65 -0.15 -2.69
CA ASN A 106 -4.87 -0.26 -3.92
C ASN A 106 -4.49 -1.72 -4.22
N GLN A 107 -4.11 -2.50 -3.21
CA GLN A 107 -3.80 -3.93 -3.38
C GLN A 107 -5.05 -4.70 -3.82
N ILE A 108 -6.18 -4.48 -3.15
CA ILE A 108 -7.44 -5.11 -3.51
C ILE A 108 -7.88 -4.69 -4.92
N GLY A 109 -7.73 -3.39 -5.25
CA GLY A 109 -8.06 -2.84 -6.56
C GLY A 109 -7.21 -3.40 -7.70
N LYS A 110 -5.94 -3.77 -7.45
CA LYS A 110 -5.09 -4.45 -8.43
C LYS A 110 -5.61 -5.85 -8.75
N GLU A 111 -5.93 -6.64 -7.72
CA GLU A 111 -6.45 -8.01 -7.88
C GLU A 111 -7.84 -8.02 -8.54
N LEU A 112 -8.67 -7.02 -8.25
CA LEU A 112 -10.00 -6.87 -8.83
C LEU A 112 -10.00 -6.12 -10.18
N GLY A 113 -8.89 -5.50 -10.57
CA GLY A 113 -8.78 -4.64 -11.75
C GLY A 113 -9.44 -3.26 -11.63
N ARG A 114 -10.44 -3.07 -10.75
CA ARG A 114 -11.06 -1.78 -10.36
C ARG A 114 -11.67 -1.87 -8.95
N TYR A 115 -11.66 -0.77 -8.19
CA TYR A 115 -12.14 -0.72 -6.79
C TYR A 115 -13.26 0.32 -6.59
N PRO A 116 -14.53 -0.11 -6.49
CA PRO A 116 -15.44 0.53 -5.52
C PRO A 116 -16.53 -0.43 -4.97
N PHE A 117 -16.44 -0.86 -3.70
CA PHE A 117 -17.50 -1.63 -3.02
C PHE A 117 -17.87 -1.08 -1.64
N PRO A 118 -18.65 0.02 -1.59
CA PRO A 118 -19.16 0.55 -0.32
C PRO A 118 -19.98 -0.47 0.50
N GLU A 119 -20.60 -1.45 -0.15
CA GLU A 119 -21.41 -2.48 0.51
C GLU A 119 -20.57 -3.65 1.05
N ALA A 120 -19.51 -4.05 0.35
CA ALA A 120 -18.60 -5.09 0.81
C ALA A 120 -17.75 -4.60 2.00
N GLU A 121 -17.36 -3.32 1.99
CA GLU A 121 -16.62 -2.70 3.10
C GLU A 121 -17.39 -2.75 4.44
N LYS A 122 -18.73 -2.78 4.42
CA LYS A 122 -19.55 -2.82 5.65
C LYS A 122 -19.43 -4.12 6.44
N LYS A 123 -18.99 -5.21 5.80
CA LYS A 123 -18.94 -6.56 6.39
C LYS A 123 -17.53 -7.00 6.77
N VAL A 124 -16.54 -6.13 6.62
CA VAL A 124 -15.14 -6.43 6.90
C VAL A 124 -14.60 -5.51 7.96
N ILE A 125 -13.49 -5.91 8.58
CA ILE A 125 -12.81 -5.10 9.56
C ILE A 125 -12.00 -4.07 8.80
N ARG A 126 -12.34 -2.80 9.02
CA ARG A 126 -11.55 -1.66 8.57
C ARG A 126 -10.72 -1.16 9.73
N VAL A 127 -9.42 -1.05 9.51
CA VAL A 127 -8.47 -0.52 10.50
C VAL A 127 -7.68 0.60 9.87
N GLU A 128 -7.59 1.75 10.55
CA GLU A 128 -6.67 2.79 10.14
C GLU A 128 -5.25 2.39 10.57
N PHE A 129 -4.30 2.40 9.63
CA PHE A 129 -2.93 1.93 9.90
C PHE A 129 -2.27 2.69 11.06
N GLU A 130 -2.64 3.95 11.24
CA GLU A 130 -2.16 4.82 12.30
C GLU A 130 -2.56 4.35 13.70
N ASP A 131 -3.72 3.71 13.83
CA ASP A 131 -4.23 3.18 15.09
C ASP A 131 -3.49 1.90 15.53
N LEU A 132 -2.70 1.30 14.64
CA LEU A 132 -1.85 0.15 14.93
C LEU A 132 -0.51 0.55 15.55
N LEU A 133 -0.14 1.83 15.48
CA LEU A 133 1.14 2.27 16.00
C LEU A 133 1.10 2.46 17.51
N PRO A 134 2.20 2.13 18.22
CA PRO A 134 2.27 2.30 19.67
C PRO A 134 2.26 3.78 20.11
N HIS A 135 2.42 4.73 19.18
CA HIS A 135 2.47 6.16 19.45
C HIS A 135 1.77 6.95 18.34
N HIS A 136 0.80 7.79 18.70
CA HIS A 136 0.06 8.62 17.73
C HIS A 136 0.84 9.86 17.25
N ASP A 137 2.01 10.15 17.84
CA ASP A 137 2.81 11.34 17.53
C ASP A 137 3.86 11.11 16.42
N PHE A 138 3.77 10.01 15.69
CA PHE A 138 4.66 9.81 14.56
C PHE A 138 4.39 10.86 13.48
N PRO A 139 5.42 11.38 12.81
CA PRO A 139 5.19 12.17 11.61
C PRO A 139 4.66 11.31 10.46
N ARG A 140 3.81 11.88 9.60
CA ARG A 140 3.15 11.19 8.45
C ARG A 140 4.08 10.29 7.64
N HIS A 141 5.31 10.73 7.40
CA HIS A 141 6.27 9.99 6.59
C HIS A 141 6.80 8.70 7.23
N VAL A 142 6.75 8.59 8.56
CA VAL A 142 7.12 7.37 9.27
C VAL A 142 6.09 6.29 8.96
N TYR A 143 4.80 6.64 9.00
CA TYR A 143 3.72 5.74 8.59
C TYR A 143 3.87 5.31 7.13
N LEU A 144 4.15 6.24 6.20
CA LEU A 144 4.38 5.93 4.78
C LEU A 144 5.48 4.88 4.61
N ARG A 145 6.66 5.13 5.19
CA ARG A 145 7.81 4.23 5.07
C ARG A 145 7.55 2.87 5.69
N MET A 146 6.96 2.84 6.88
CA MET A 146 6.61 1.58 7.54
C MET A 146 5.60 0.78 6.72
N ALA A 147 4.58 1.44 6.17
CA ALA A 147 3.61 0.79 5.31
C ALA A 147 4.26 0.26 4.02
N GLU A 148 5.14 1.02 3.39
CA GLU A 148 5.91 0.57 2.21
C GLU A 148 6.75 -0.67 2.53
N GLU A 149 7.49 -0.68 3.66
CA GLU A 149 8.34 -1.80 4.07
C GLU A 149 7.55 -3.03 4.54
N LEU A 150 6.45 -2.86 5.27
CA LEU A 150 5.69 -3.97 5.87
C LEU A 150 4.63 -4.55 4.94
N LEU A 151 4.03 -3.72 4.08
CA LEU A 151 2.93 -4.11 3.20
C LEU A 151 3.35 -4.31 1.74
N ASN A 152 4.64 -4.17 1.43
CA ASN A 152 5.21 -4.33 0.08
C ASN A 152 4.43 -3.53 -0.97
N LEU A 153 4.33 -2.22 -0.77
CA LEU A 153 3.54 -1.35 -1.64
C LEU A 153 4.36 -0.87 -2.85
N ASP A 154 3.85 -1.09 -4.06
CA ASP A 154 4.52 -0.65 -5.31
C ASP A 154 4.52 0.87 -5.54
N SER A 155 3.82 1.63 -4.69
CA SER A 155 3.66 3.07 -4.82
C SER A 155 3.50 3.71 -3.45
N THR A 156 3.92 4.96 -3.32
CA THR A 156 3.76 5.71 -2.07
C THR A 156 2.29 5.77 -1.66
N PRO A 157 1.94 5.25 -0.46
CA PRO A 157 0.56 5.22 -0.02
C PRO A 157 -0.02 6.63 0.12
N GLN A 158 -1.30 6.82 -0.19
CA GLN A 158 -2.01 8.04 0.18
C GLN A 158 -2.57 7.88 1.60
N PHE A 159 -2.59 8.97 2.36
CA PHE A 159 -3.06 8.98 3.75
C PHE A 159 -4.41 9.72 3.84
N PRO A 160 -5.36 9.25 4.67
CA PRO A 160 -5.28 8.09 5.58
C PRO A 160 -5.12 6.76 4.83
N LEU A 161 -4.45 5.79 5.45
CA LEU A 161 -4.15 4.49 4.86
C LEU A 161 -5.05 3.40 5.48
N PRO A 162 -6.32 3.29 5.04
CA PRO A 162 -7.23 2.28 5.57
C PRO A 162 -6.81 0.89 5.08
N LEU A 163 -6.83 -0.04 6.02
CA LEU A 163 -6.58 -1.46 5.81
C LEU A 163 -7.87 -2.25 6.01
N PHE A 164 -8.01 -3.31 5.21
CA PHE A 164 -9.19 -4.16 5.18
C PHE A 164 -8.77 -5.60 5.42
N THR A 165 -9.53 -6.27 6.28
CA THR A 165 -9.32 -7.68 6.61
C THR A 165 -10.64 -8.36 6.95
N ASP A 166 -10.70 -9.66 6.72
CA ASP A 166 -11.82 -10.53 7.07
C ASP A 166 -11.73 -11.07 8.51
N ASN A 167 -10.56 -10.97 9.17
CA ASN A 167 -10.39 -11.39 10.56
C ASN A 167 -9.44 -10.50 11.37
N GLU A 168 -9.57 -10.57 12.69
CA GLU A 168 -8.78 -9.80 13.67
C GLU A 168 -7.35 -10.37 13.87
N GLU A 169 -7.12 -11.65 13.66
CA GLU A 169 -5.80 -12.27 13.81
C GLU A 169 -4.76 -11.65 12.86
N LYS A 170 -5.18 -11.28 11.64
CA LYS A 170 -4.34 -10.56 10.67
C LYS A 170 -3.95 -9.17 11.18
N VAL A 171 -4.85 -8.49 11.90
CA VAL A 171 -4.56 -7.21 12.58
C VAL A 171 -3.51 -7.41 13.65
N GLN A 172 -3.67 -8.44 14.49
CA GLN A 172 -2.69 -8.77 15.54
C GLN A 172 -1.33 -9.15 14.96
N ARG A 173 -1.31 -9.89 13.85
CA ARG A 173 -0.07 -10.21 13.12
C ARG A 173 0.63 -8.95 12.62
N LEU A 174 -0.12 -7.99 12.05
CA LEU A 174 0.45 -6.72 11.61
C LEU A 174 0.98 -5.88 12.78
N LYS A 175 0.26 -5.83 13.91
CA LYS A 175 0.75 -5.17 15.14
C LYS A 175 2.08 -5.75 15.60
N LYS A 176 2.20 -7.07 15.60
CA LYS A 176 3.45 -7.75 15.95
C LYS A 176 4.59 -7.38 15.00
N LEU A 177 4.34 -7.32 13.69
CA LEU A 177 5.36 -6.90 12.71
C LEU A 177 5.80 -5.44 12.92
N ILE A 178 4.86 -4.56 13.27
CA ILE A 178 5.14 -3.17 13.65
C ILE A 178 6.04 -3.11 14.89
N GLU A 179 5.75 -3.92 15.91
CA GLU A 179 6.58 -4.02 17.12
C GLU A 179 7.99 -4.54 16.80
N GLU A 180 8.11 -5.62 16.02
CA GLU A 180 9.38 -6.21 15.59
C GLU A 180 10.21 -5.21 14.76
N TYR A 181 9.57 -4.47 13.85
CA TYR A 181 10.21 -3.41 13.07
C TYR A 181 10.87 -2.38 14.00
N TRP A 182 10.13 -1.87 14.97
CA TRP A 182 10.63 -0.87 15.89
C TRP A 182 11.69 -1.42 16.84
N GLU A 183 11.51 -2.64 17.36
CA GLU A 183 12.49 -3.30 18.21
C GLU A 183 13.84 -3.42 17.49
N LYS A 184 13.82 -3.79 16.21
CA LYS A 184 15.02 -3.82 15.37
C LYS A 184 15.69 -2.45 15.29
N LYS A 185 14.93 -1.38 15.00
CA LYS A 185 15.47 -0.01 14.93
C LYS A 185 16.06 0.45 16.27
N TYR A 186 15.39 0.17 17.39
CA TYR A 186 15.90 0.50 18.73
C TYR A 186 17.20 -0.24 19.03
N ARG A 187 17.27 -1.53 18.68
CA ARG A 187 18.47 -2.36 18.90
C ARG A 187 19.66 -1.84 18.09
N GLU A 188 19.43 -1.44 16.83
CA GLU A 188 20.48 -0.85 15.98
C GLU A 188 20.95 0.51 16.52
N ALA A 189 20.03 1.35 17.01
CA ALA A 189 20.36 2.61 17.69
C ALA A 189 21.17 2.37 18.96
N LEU A 190 20.75 1.44 19.81
CA LEU A 190 21.46 1.11 21.05
C LEU A 190 22.86 0.55 20.76
N LYS A 191 23.01 -0.34 19.79
CA LYS A 191 24.32 -0.82 19.30
C LYS A 191 25.24 0.33 18.91
N THR A 192 24.71 1.31 18.19
CA THR A 192 25.47 2.50 17.75
C THR A 192 25.91 3.34 18.96
N ILE A 193 25.02 3.57 19.93
CA ILE A 193 25.32 4.32 21.15
C ILE A 193 26.40 3.60 21.97
N VAL A 194 26.27 2.28 22.17
CA VAL A 194 27.26 1.47 22.90
C VAL A 194 28.62 1.50 22.20
N LYS A 195 28.65 1.28 20.88
CA LYS A 195 29.90 1.31 20.09
C LYS A 195 30.64 2.65 20.21
N ARG A 196 29.92 3.76 20.32
CA ARG A 196 30.49 5.10 20.46
C ARG A 196 30.76 5.51 21.90
N MET A 197 30.45 4.65 22.88
CA MET A 197 30.47 4.97 24.31
C MET A 197 29.63 6.22 24.63
N GLY A 198 28.45 6.28 24.02
CA GLY A 198 27.51 7.39 24.11
C GLY A 198 27.52 8.34 22.92
N ILE A 199 26.50 9.18 22.86
CA ILE A 199 26.34 10.22 21.83
C ILE A 199 25.93 11.56 22.46
N PRO A 200 26.23 12.72 21.84
CA PRO A 200 25.81 14.02 22.34
C PRO A 200 24.30 14.14 22.47
N PHE A 201 23.81 14.83 23.50
CA PHE A 201 22.38 15.12 23.65
C PHE A 201 21.88 16.11 22.58
N GLY A 202 20.58 16.02 22.23
CA GLY A 202 19.90 16.93 21.29
C GLY A 202 20.23 16.65 19.82
N ARG A 203 20.08 17.68 18.96
CA ARG A 203 20.21 17.55 17.49
C ARG A 203 21.51 16.87 17.03
N ARG A 204 22.62 17.08 17.76
CA ARG A 204 23.91 16.46 17.43
C ARG A 204 23.87 14.94 17.54
N GLY A 205 23.26 14.38 18.59
CA GLY A 205 23.10 12.93 18.73
C GLY A 205 22.10 12.36 17.73
N VAL A 206 21.00 13.05 17.51
CA VAL A 206 20.00 12.71 16.49
C VAL A 206 20.65 12.59 15.11
N GLY A 207 21.45 13.58 14.72
CA GLY A 207 22.16 13.58 13.44
C GLY A 207 23.20 12.46 13.31
N ILE A 208 23.77 11.97 14.42
CA ILE A 208 24.65 10.79 14.40
C ILE A 208 23.84 9.54 14.06
N LEU A 209 22.74 9.28 14.78
CA LEU A 209 21.91 8.11 14.51
C LEU A 209 21.28 8.14 13.11
N HIS A 210 20.82 9.31 12.66
CA HIS A 210 20.34 9.52 11.30
C HIS A 210 21.34 9.02 10.26
N ARG A 211 22.62 9.42 10.38
CA ARG A 211 23.68 9.03 9.43
C ARG A 211 24.08 7.57 9.54
N GLU A 212 24.24 7.06 10.76
CA GLU A 212 24.72 5.69 10.99
C GLU A 212 23.67 4.64 10.62
N LEU A 213 22.40 4.91 10.92
CA LEU A 213 21.30 3.96 10.67
C LEU A 213 20.57 4.23 9.35
N ARG A 214 20.89 5.33 8.66
CA ARG A 214 20.18 5.81 7.45
C ARG A 214 18.66 5.94 7.66
N ILE A 215 18.24 6.24 8.88
CA ILE A 215 16.85 6.55 9.27
C ILE A 215 16.64 8.05 9.29
N ARG A 216 15.40 8.55 9.32
CA ARG A 216 15.14 10.00 9.38
C ARG A 216 15.50 10.58 10.76
N GLU A 217 15.73 11.89 10.85
CA GLU A 217 16.09 12.53 12.12
C GLU A 217 15.00 12.39 13.20
N ASP A 218 13.74 12.42 12.82
CA ASP A 218 12.62 12.23 13.74
C ASP A 218 12.50 10.78 14.23
N GLU A 219 12.72 9.79 13.35
CA GLU A 219 12.83 8.37 13.73
C GLU A 219 14.00 8.14 14.68
N ALA A 220 15.15 8.77 14.41
CA ALA A 220 16.33 8.72 15.27
C ALA A 220 16.06 9.37 16.64
N GLY A 221 15.44 10.55 16.66
CA GLY A 221 15.03 11.23 17.88
C GLY A 221 14.04 10.42 18.70
N TYR A 222 13.12 9.73 18.03
CA TYR A 222 12.18 8.83 18.68
C TYR A 222 12.87 7.59 19.27
N CYS A 223 13.79 6.95 18.53
CA CYS A 223 14.60 5.84 19.06
C CYS A 223 15.32 6.23 20.35
N LEU A 224 15.89 7.45 20.41
CA LEU A 224 16.57 7.95 21.60
C LEU A 224 15.62 8.10 22.80
N ARG A 225 14.46 8.76 22.60
CA ARG A 225 13.46 8.90 23.66
C ARG A 225 12.97 7.54 24.16
N LYS A 226 12.72 6.60 23.24
CA LYS A 226 12.24 5.27 23.60
C LYS A 226 13.29 4.48 24.38
N LEU A 227 14.54 4.46 23.92
CA LEU A 227 15.64 3.79 24.62
C LEU A 227 15.90 4.40 26.01
N GLU A 228 15.75 5.71 26.15
CA GLU A 228 15.86 6.40 27.42
C GLU A 228 14.72 6.02 28.37
N ASN A 229 13.47 6.03 27.89
CA ASN A 229 12.29 5.60 28.67
C ASN A 229 12.37 4.14 29.09
N LEU A 230 12.98 3.28 28.28
CA LEU A 230 13.23 1.87 28.60
C LEU A 230 14.42 1.68 29.56
N GLY A 231 15.14 2.74 29.92
CA GLY A 231 16.29 2.68 30.83
C GLY A 231 17.56 2.08 30.22
N TYR A 232 17.62 1.89 28.90
CA TYR A 232 18.81 1.36 28.21
C TYR A 232 19.88 2.42 27.97
N ILE A 233 19.47 3.68 27.96
CA ILE A 233 20.37 4.82 27.93
C ILE A 233 19.94 5.84 28.98
N LYS A 234 20.85 6.70 29.41
CA LYS A 234 20.58 7.80 30.34
C LYS A 234 21.28 9.08 29.89
N GLN A 235 20.68 10.22 30.21
CA GLN A 235 21.34 11.51 30.04
C GLN A 235 22.28 11.80 31.20
N GLU A 236 23.54 12.09 30.91
CA GLU A 236 24.51 12.54 31.92
C GLU A 236 25.34 13.72 31.44
N LYS A 237 25.78 14.56 32.38
CA LYS A 237 26.72 15.65 32.12
C LYS A 237 28.14 15.09 32.20
N THR A 238 28.85 15.13 31.09
CA THR A 238 30.25 14.68 30.97
C THR A 238 31.17 15.85 30.67
N LEU A 239 32.48 15.61 30.63
CA LEU A 239 33.48 16.58 30.13
C LEU A 239 33.22 16.99 28.67
N ARG A 240 32.51 16.17 27.88
CA ARG A 240 32.12 16.45 26.49
C ARG A 240 30.76 17.15 26.38
N GLY A 241 30.18 17.56 27.51
CA GLY A 241 28.82 18.10 27.60
C GLY A 241 27.78 17.05 27.97
N ARG A 242 26.50 17.38 27.79
CA ARG A 242 25.40 16.44 28.06
C ARG A 242 25.37 15.36 26.97
N MET A 243 25.36 14.09 27.38
CA MET A 243 25.39 12.94 26.49
C MET A 243 24.30 11.94 26.86
N TRP A 244 23.79 11.20 25.87
CA TRP A 244 23.13 9.93 26.10
C TRP A 244 24.19 8.83 26.19
N LEU A 245 24.30 8.22 27.37
CA LEU A 245 25.24 7.13 27.65
C LEU A 245 24.47 5.81 27.78
N PRO A 246 25.03 4.67 27.34
CA PRO A 246 24.42 3.38 27.59
C PRO A 246 24.41 3.05 29.09
N THR A 247 23.34 2.39 29.55
CA THR A 247 23.31 1.79 30.89
C THR A 247 23.87 0.37 30.84
N LEU A 248 24.16 -0.23 32.01
CA LEU A 248 24.57 -1.63 32.09
C LEU A 248 23.56 -2.56 31.42
N ASP A 249 22.26 -2.29 31.57
CA ASP A 249 21.21 -3.09 30.96
C ASP A 249 21.13 -2.87 29.44
N GLY A 250 21.37 -1.64 28.97
CA GLY A 250 21.52 -1.37 27.54
C GLY A 250 22.70 -2.13 26.92
N GLU A 251 23.84 -2.19 27.61
CA GLU A 251 24.99 -2.98 27.15
C GLU A 251 24.70 -4.48 27.14
N LYS A 252 24.02 -5.01 28.16
CA LYS A 252 23.61 -6.42 28.22
C LYS A 252 22.66 -6.78 27.08
N MET A 253 21.68 -5.91 26.78
CA MET A 253 20.74 -6.11 25.68
C MET A 253 21.46 -6.28 24.34
N VAL A 254 22.49 -5.47 24.09
CA VAL A 254 23.31 -5.58 22.87
C VAL A 254 24.08 -6.90 22.82
N LYS A 255 24.65 -7.33 23.95
CA LYS A 255 25.44 -8.57 24.07
C LYS A 255 24.59 -9.85 23.99
N ALA A 256 23.36 -9.83 24.50
CA ALA A 256 22.44 -10.96 24.42
C ALA A 256 22.05 -11.27 22.97
N GLY A 257 21.88 -10.24 22.14
CA GLY A 257 21.55 -10.38 20.72
C GLY A 257 22.69 -10.89 19.82
N THR A 258 23.90 -11.09 20.34
CA THR A 258 25.05 -11.65 19.59
C THR A 258 25.27 -13.15 19.79
N LYS A 259 24.58 -13.81 20.74
CA LYS A 259 24.82 -15.22 21.08
C LYS A 259 23.97 -16.25 20.32
N THR A 260 23.07 -15.84 19.42
CA THR A 260 22.18 -16.76 18.67
C THR A 260 22.69 -17.14 17.26
N ARG A 261 23.98 -16.96 16.98
CA ARG A 261 24.63 -17.54 15.79
C ARG A 261 25.91 -18.27 16.21
N GLY A 262 25.75 -19.53 16.57
CA GLY A 262 26.82 -20.51 16.81
C GLY A 262 26.32 -21.87 16.37
#